data_AF-A0A0B8T5A0-F1
#
_entry.id   AF-A0A0B8T5A0-F1
#
_cell.length_a   1.000
_cell.length_b   1.000
_cell.length_c   1.000
_cell.angle_alpha   90.00
_cell.angle_beta   90.00
_cell.angle_gamma   90.00
#
_symmetry.space_group_name_H-M   'P 1'
#
loop_
_entity.id
_entity.type
_entity.pdbx_description
1 polymer ?
#
loop_
_entity_poly.entity_id
_entity_poly.type
_entity_poly.pdbx_seq_one_letter_code
_entity_poly.pdbx_strand_id
1 'polypeptide(L)'
;MKLLNKIKKLVAAGAALAIIGFSAFAMSNNDKEAIQEQYWFEMNAAGTTPVPGPVDPADLPCEQQLTTPNCARLYNASQTTGTGSSRAVITSQINNHVSFRTREN
;
A
#
# COMPACT_ATOMS: atom_id res chain seq x y z
N MET A 1 61.84 10.08 7.40
CA MET A 1 61.71 9.49 6.04
C MET A 1 60.59 8.45 6.15
N LYS A 2 59.30 8.66 5.85
CA LYS A 2 58.62 9.09 4.61
C LYS A 2 59.24 8.47 3.36
N LEU A 3 58.57 7.45 2.81
CA LEU A 3 58.66 6.81 1.47
C LEU A 3 58.39 5.29 1.68
N LEU A 4 57.23 4.74 1.36
CA LEU A 4 56.88 4.18 0.03
C LEU A 4 55.36 3.97 0.03
N ASN A 5 54.55 4.92 -0.42
CA ASN A 5 54.07 5.07 -1.80
C ASN A 5 53.58 3.77 -2.50
N LYS A 6 52.26 3.77 -2.72
CA LYS A 6 51.60 3.52 -4.02
C LYS A 6 51.39 2.07 -4.45
N ILE A 7 50.39 1.41 -3.85
CA ILE A 7 49.61 0.39 -4.56
C ILE A 7 48.51 1.12 -5.34
N LYS A 8 48.83 1.50 -6.58
CA LYS A 8 47.85 1.85 -7.61
C LYS A 8 47.61 0.60 -8.47
N LYS A 9 46.39 0.53 -9.01
CA LYS A 9 45.88 -0.28 -10.14
C LYS A 9 44.99 -1.45 -9.67
N LEU A 10 43.67 -1.26 -9.71
CA LEU A 10 42.78 -1.40 -10.88
C LEU A 10 42.25 -2.83 -10.96
N VAL A 11 41.06 -3.05 -10.40
CA VAL A 11 40.07 -3.91 -11.05
C VAL A 11 38.75 -3.15 -11.01
N ALA A 12 38.42 -2.60 -12.17
CA ALA A 12 37.09 -2.16 -12.50
C ALA A 12 36.21 -3.40 -12.67
N ALA A 13 35.06 -3.43 -12.00
CA ALA A 13 33.90 -4.18 -12.42
C ALA A 13 32.68 -3.43 -11.88
N GLY A 14 31.90 -2.87 -12.80
CA GLY A 14 30.79 -2.00 -12.50
C GLY A 14 29.65 -2.72 -11.78
N ALA A 15 28.96 -1.99 -10.92
CA ALA A 15 27.57 -2.23 -10.61
C ALA A 15 26.93 -0.86 -10.41
N ALA A 16 26.16 -0.45 -11.40
CA ALA A 16 25.24 0.66 -11.30
C ALA A 16 24.22 0.35 -10.21
N LEU A 17 24.08 1.22 -9.20
CA LEU A 17 22.82 1.39 -8.49
C LEU A 17 22.68 2.86 -8.13
N ALA A 18 21.88 3.55 -8.94
CA ALA A 18 21.28 4.81 -8.56
C ALA A 18 20.35 4.55 -7.37
N ILE A 19 20.73 5.00 -6.18
CA ILE A 19 19.80 5.13 -5.05
C ILE A 19 19.58 6.63 -4.89
N ILE A 20 18.53 7.11 -5.53
CA ILE A 20 18.07 8.49 -5.41
C ILE A 20 17.40 8.63 -4.04
N GLY A 21 17.95 9.54 -3.24
CA GLY A 21 17.20 10.39 -2.31
C GLY A 21 16.74 9.78 -0.99
N PHE A 22 17.46 10.11 0.08
CA PHE A 22 16.93 10.07 1.45
C PHE A 22 16.00 11.26 1.69
N SER A 23 14.86 11.04 2.37
CA SER A 23 14.16 11.93 3.33
C SER A 23 12.79 11.30 3.63
N ALA A 24 12.30 11.08 4.85
CA ALA A 24 12.79 11.33 6.19
C ALA A 24 11.98 10.41 7.14
N PHE A 25 12.62 9.96 8.22
CA PHE A 25 11.95 9.30 9.33
C PHE A 25 10.98 10.28 9.99
N ALA A 26 9.69 9.99 9.96
CA ALA A 26 8.75 10.51 10.95
C ALA A 26 8.49 9.40 11.97
N MET A 27 9.41 9.24 12.92
CA MET A 27 9.07 8.62 14.20
C MET A 27 8.23 9.63 14.97
N SER A 28 6.93 9.39 15.09
CA SER A 28 6.12 10.03 16.14
C SER A 28 5.03 9.07 16.63
N ASN A 29 5.15 8.80 17.93
CA ASN A 29 4.19 8.26 18.88
C ASN A 29 3.91 6.76 18.92
N ASN A 30 4.47 6.19 19.99
CA ASN A 30 4.00 5.03 20.76
C ASN A 30 2.47 4.96 20.83
N ASP A 31 1.88 4.15 19.97
CA ASP A 31 0.87 3.18 20.37
C ASP A 31 1.13 1.93 19.54
N LYS A 32 1.37 0.80 20.19
CA LYS A 32 1.33 -0.50 19.53
C LYS A 32 -0.14 -0.80 19.21
N GLU A 33 -0.73 -0.05 18.28
CA GLU A 33 -1.89 -0.54 17.57
C GLU A 33 -1.40 -1.83 16.89
N ALA A 34 -1.96 -2.96 17.31
CA ALA A 34 -1.75 -4.21 16.62
C ALA A 34 -1.97 -3.91 15.13
N ILE A 35 -0.94 -4.10 14.30
CA ILE A 35 -1.04 -3.87 12.86
C ILE A 35 -2.11 -4.84 12.38
N GLN A 36 -3.36 -4.37 12.31
CA GLN A 36 -4.47 -5.16 11.81
C GLN A 36 -4.27 -5.24 10.31
N GLU A 37 -4.23 -6.44 9.77
CA GLU A 37 -4.22 -6.62 8.33
C GLU A 37 -5.42 -5.88 7.71
N GLN A 38 -5.17 -5.17 6.62
CA GLN A 38 -6.18 -4.38 5.92
C GLN A 38 -6.24 -4.82 4.46
N TYR A 39 -7.44 -4.77 3.90
CA TYR A 39 -7.73 -5.28 2.57
C TYR A 39 -8.55 -4.26 1.78
N TRP A 40 -8.08 -3.93 0.57
CA TRP A 40 -8.83 -3.12 -0.38
C TRP A 40 -9.80 -3.99 -1.16
N PHE A 41 -11.01 -3.50 -1.37
CA PHE A 41 -12.01 -4.15 -2.21
C PHE A 41 -12.53 -3.14 -3.22
N GLU A 42 -12.59 -3.55 -4.49
CA GLU A 42 -13.27 -2.78 -5.52
C GLU A 42 -14.77 -2.74 -5.27
N MET A 43 -15.37 -1.61 -5.61
CA MET A 43 -16.82 -1.46 -5.62
C MET A 43 -17.36 -1.92 -6.97
N ASN A 44 -18.56 -2.50 -6.96
CA ASN A 44 -19.29 -2.83 -8.18
C ASN A 44 -19.48 -1.61 -9.10
N ALA A 45 -19.98 -1.82 -10.32
CA ALA A 45 -20.20 -0.74 -11.28
C ALA A 45 -21.13 0.37 -10.76
N ALA A 46 -22.03 0.06 -9.83
CA ALA A 46 -22.91 1.03 -9.18
C ALA A 46 -22.24 1.82 -8.04
N GLY A 47 -21.03 1.43 -7.59
CA GLY A 47 -20.32 2.07 -6.49
C GLY A 47 -20.92 1.79 -5.09
N THR A 48 -21.82 0.81 -4.97
CA THR A 48 -22.60 0.57 -3.74
C THR A 48 -22.08 -0.57 -2.88
N THR A 49 -21.53 -1.61 -3.52
CA THR A 49 -21.21 -2.86 -2.85
C THR A 49 -19.78 -3.30 -3.19
N PRO A 50 -18.95 -3.65 -2.20
CA PRO A 50 -17.63 -4.21 -2.45
C PRO A 50 -17.76 -5.60 -3.08
N VAL A 51 -16.96 -5.85 -4.11
CA VAL A 51 -16.84 -7.13 -4.81
C VAL A 51 -15.91 -8.05 -4.01
N PRO A 52 -16.20 -9.35 -3.87
CA PRO A 52 -15.27 -10.30 -3.24
C PRO A 52 -13.94 -10.36 -3.98
N GLY A 53 -12.87 -10.65 -3.24
CA GLY A 53 -11.51 -10.66 -3.76
C GLY A 53 -10.80 -9.35 -3.43
N PRO A 54 -9.88 -9.35 -2.45
CA PRO A 54 -9.12 -8.17 -2.15
C PRO A 54 -8.18 -7.85 -3.32
N VAL A 55 -8.01 -6.57 -3.58
CA VAL A 55 -7.17 -6.05 -4.66
C VAL A 55 -5.93 -5.35 -4.12
N ASP A 56 -4.86 -5.32 -4.91
CA ASP A 56 -3.70 -4.51 -4.56
C ASP A 56 -4.05 -3.03 -4.75
N PRO A 57 -3.76 -2.15 -3.77
CA PRO A 57 -3.93 -0.71 -3.94
C PRO A 57 -3.17 -0.12 -5.13
N ALA A 58 -2.11 -0.76 -5.62
CA ALA A 58 -1.35 -0.33 -6.81
C ALA A 58 -2.10 -0.64 -8.12
N ASP A 59 -2.98 -1.64 -8.12
CA ASP A 59 -3.77 -2.03 -9.30
C ASP A 59 -5.08 -1.23 -9.43
N LEU A 60 -5.42 -0.45 -8.40
CA LEU A 60 -6.64 0.35 -8.38
C LEU A 60 -6.55 1.50 -9.40
N PRO A 61 -7.46 1.60 -10.38
CA PRO A 61 -7.46 2.62 -11.43
C PRO A 61 -7.88 4.02 -10.92
N CYS A 62 -7.91 4.22 -9.61
CA CYS A 62 -8.39 5.42 -8.95
C CYS A 62 -7.39 5.86 -7.91
N GLU A 63 -6.87 7.08 -8.06
CA GLU A 63 -5.85 7.64 -7.16
C GLU A 63 -6.42 8.68 -6.18
N GLN A 64 -7.65 9.16 -6.39
CA GLN A 64 -8.17 10.31 -5.67
C GLN A 64 -9.23 9.97 -4.62
N GLN A 65 -9.13 10.64 -3.46
CA GLN A 65 -10.22 10.79 -2.50
C GLN A 65 -10.94 12.11 -2.79
N LEU A 66 -12.05 12.03 -3.53
CA LEU A 66 -12.91 13.19 -3.74
C LEU A 66 -13.99 13.19 -2.66
N THR A 67 -15.17 12.66 -2.98
CA THR A 67 -16.34 12.71 -2.08
C THR A 67 -17.14 11.42 -2.04
N THR A 68 -16.96 10.51 -3.00
CA THR A 68 -17.77 9.30 -3.09
C THR A 68 -16.91 8.03 -3.12
N PRO A 69 -17.19 7.05 -2.25
CA PRO A 69 -16.45 5.80 -2.20
C PRO A 69 -16.98 4.82 -3.26
N ASN A 70 -16.89 5.18 -4.54
CA ASN A 70 -17.43 4.45 -5.69
C ASN A 70 -16.38 3.60 -6.43
N CYS A 71 -15.09 3.74 -6.12
CA CYS A 71 -14.04 2.93 -6.75
C CYS A 71 -13.65 1.74 -5.88
N ALA A 72 -13.12 2.01 -4.69
CA ALA A 72 -12.62 0.98 -3.80
C ALA A 72 -12.73 1.45 -2.35
N ARG A 73 -12.83 0.49 -1.42
CA ARG A 73 -12.90 0.74 0.02
C ARG A 73 -11.92 -0.18 0.75
N LEU A 74 -11.31 0.37 1.80
CA LEU A 74 -10.37 -0.32 2.67
C LEU A 74 -11.10 -0.78 3.93
N TYR A 75 -10.90 -2.04 4.31
CA TYR A 75 -11.47 -2.62 5.52
C TYR A 75 -10.41 -3.33 6.34
N ASN A 76 -10.59 -3.38 7.65
CA ASN A 76 -9.78 -4.22 8.53
C ASN A 76 -10.13 -5.70 8.33
N ALA A 77 -9.19 -6.60 8.62
CA ALA A 77 -9.40 -8.04 8.54
C ALA A 77 -10.62 -8.51 9.35
N SER A 78 -10.85 -7.91 10.52
CA SER A 78 -11.99 -8.17 11.41
C SER A 78 -13.36 -7.85 10.81
N GLN A 79 -13.39 -7.05 9.73
CA GLN A 79 -14.61 -6.65 9.02
C GLN A 79 -14.85 -7.51 7.77
N THR A 80 -13.98 -8.50 7.55
CA THR A 80 -14.02 -9.39 6.39
C THR A 80 -14.17 -10.84 6.83
N THR A 81 -14.60 -11.69 5.92
CA THR A 81 -14.69 -13.14 6.10
C THR A 81 -14.05 -13.85 4.91
N GLY A 82 -13.70 -15.13 5.06
CA GLY A 82 -12.99 -15.91 4.05
C GLY A 82 -11.49 -15.60 3.97
N THR A 83 -10.81 -16.13 2.94
CA THR A 83 -9.36 -16.02 2.76
C THR A 83 -8.96 -15.87 1.30
N GLY A 84 -7.78 -15.27 1.04
CA GLY A 84 -7.27 -15.06 -0.31
C GLY A 84 -8.27 -14.35 -1.22
N SER A 85 -8.39 -14.81 -2.47
CA SER A 85 -9.32 -14.27 -3.48
C SER A 85 -10.80 -14.49 -3.18
N SER A 86 -11.13 -15.35 -2.20
CA SER A 86 -12.53 -15.55 -1.76
C SER A 86 -12.92 -14.65 -0.59
N ARG A 87 -11.97 -13.85 -0.05
CA ARG A 87 -12.25 -12.94 1.05
C ARG A 87 -13.30 -11.92 0.61
N ALA A 88 -14.25 -11.62 1.49
CA ALA A 88 -15.33 -10.69 1.24
C ALA A 88 -15.61 -9.84 2.48
N VAL A 89 -16.21 -8.66 2.29
CA VAL A 89 -16.63 -7.78 3.38
C VAL A 89 -17.90 -8.35 4.04
N ILE A 90 -17.93 -8.39 5.37
CA ILE A 90 -19.13 -8.79 6.12
C ILE A 90 -20.24 -7.79 5.83
N THR A 91 -21.45 -8.26 5.51
CA THR A 91 -22.55 -7.41 5.05
C THR A 91 -22.87 -6.24 5.98
N SER A 92 -22.84 -6.46 7.31
CA SER A 92 -23.06 -5.41 8.32
C SER A 92 -21.93 -4.37 8.42
N GLN A 93 -20.78 -4.63 7.79
CA GLN A 93 -19.60 -3.77 7.81
C GLN A 93 -19.39 -2.99 6.52
N ILE A 94 -20.22 -3.19 5.48
CA ILE A 94 -20.05 -2.57 4.16
C ILE A 94 -19.87 -1.04 4.23
N ASN A 95 -20.54 -0.37 5.17
CA ASN A 95 -20.45 1.08 5.32
C ASN A 95 -19.36 1.53 6.30
N ASN A 96 -18.78 0.63 7.09
CA ASN A 96 -17.76 0.91 8.11
C ASN A 96 -16.33 0.79 7.55
N HIS A 97 -16.07 1.43 6.42
CA HIS A 97 -14.75 1.39 5.78
C HIS A 97 -13.76 2.32 6.49
N VAL A 98 -12.48 1.96 6.47
CA VAL A 98 -11.38 2.73 7.08
C VAL A 98 -10.90 3.83 6.15
N SER A 99 -10.92 3.55 4.85
CA SER A 99 -10.50 4.48 3.79
C SER A 99 -11.24 4.14 2.49
N PHE A 100 -11.22 5.03 1.53
CA PHE A 100 -11.84 4.82 0.23
C PHE A 100 -11.05 5.50 -0.89
N ARG A 101 -11.37 5.12 -2.12
CA ARG A 101 -10.95 5.78 -3.36
C ARG A 101 -12.16 6.06 -4.24
N THR A 102 -12.05 7.11 -5.05
CA THR A 102 -13.10 7.61 -5.93
C THR A 102 -12.69 7.43 -7.39
N ARG A 103 -13.60 7.01 -8.26
CA ARG A 103 -13.40 7.08 -9.72
C ARG A 103 -13.60 8.54 -10.11
N GLU A 104 -12.61 9.14 -10.78
CA GLU A 104 -12.87 10.36 -11.52
C GLU A 104 -13.94 10.06 -12.57
N ASN A 105 -14.91 10.97 -12.66
CA ASN A 105 -16.07 10.84 -13.53
C ASN A 105 -15.83 11.59 -14.84
#